data_AF-A0A161VRL2-F1
#
_entry.id   AF-A0A161VRL2-F1
#
_cell.length_a   1.000
_cell.length_b   1.000
_cell.length_c   1.000
_cell.angle_alpha   90.00
_cell.angle_beta   90.00
_cell.angle_gamma   90.00
#
_symmetry.space_group_name_H-M   'P 1'
#
loop_
_entity.id
_entity.type
_entity.pdbx_description
1 polymer ?
#
loop_
_entity_poly.entity_id
_entity_poly.type
_entity_poly.pdbx_seq_one_letter_code
_entity_poly.pdbx_strand_id
1 'polypeptide(L)'
;MNFRGRIEEAYQRSGNTLGWRFLYSPSETLAGAPVAFIGLNPGGSVEEDMHGAYAMKRGSAYSHESWAGCAPSQHQLQKQVLSLFARLEIEPEDVLAGNLVPFRSRDWKSLTNRKQSVQFGKELWTEVLQTSQPSLIVTMGALTTNILSELLNIRHLEKHPTGWGKVSAFRGEFEGGRLVGLPHLSRFGIMTRPQSSVFTDRLLT
;
A
#
# COMPACT_ATOMS: atom_id res chain seq x y z
N MET A 1 10.98 -7.83 -15.80
CA MET A 1 9.58 -8.25 -15.99
C MET A 1 8.79 -7.11 -16.65
N ASN A 2 7.92 -7.38 -17.63
CA ASN A 2 7.10 -6.33 -18.26
C ASN A 2 5.78 -6.12 -17.49
N PHE A 3 5.86 -5.53 -16.29
CA PHE A 3 4.66 -5.27 -15.49
C PHE A 3 3.71 -4.26 -16.15
N ARG A 4 4.26 -3.22 -16.79
CA ARG A 4 3.47 -2.16 -17.44
C ARG A 4 2.49 -2.73 -18.47
N GLY A 5 2.98 -3.53 -19.42
CA GLY A 5 2.12 -4.10 -20.47
C GLY A 5 1.03 -5.00 -19.90
N ARG A 6 1.36 -5.83 -18.91
CA ARG A 6 0.40 -6.73 -18.25
C ARG A 6 -0.69 -5.98 -17.50
N ILE A 7 -0.34 -4.90 -16.81
CA ILE A 7 -1.30 -4.05 -16.10
C ILE A 7 -2.23 -3.35 -17.09
N GLU A 8 -1.68 -2.80 -18.18
CA GLU A 8 -2.47 -2.16 -19.23
C GLU A 8 -3.47 -3.15 -19.85
N GLU A 9 -3.01 -4.34 -20.25
CA GLU A 9 -3.90 -5.37 -20.80
C GLU A 9 -4.98 -5.82 -19.80
N ALA A 10 -4.61 -6.02 -18.53
CA ALA A 10 -5.56 -6.40 -17.51
C ALA A 10 -6.58 -5.28 -17.23
N TYR A 11 -6.14 -4.02 -17.26
CA TYR A 11 -7.00 -2.86 -17.12
C TYR A 11 -8.01 -2.76 -18.27
N GLN A 12 -7.57 -2.89 -19.53
CA GLN A 12 -8.46 -2.87 -20.70
C GLN A 12 -9.51 -4.00 -20.65
N ARG A 13 -9.12 -5.20 -20.20
CA ARG A 13 -10.04 -6.33 -20.01
C ARG A 13 -10.99 -6.16 -18.81
N SER A 14 -10.64 -5.32 -17.84
CA SER A 14 -11.38 -5.20 -16.59
C SER A 14 -12.70 -4.45 -16.70
N GLY A 15 -12.85 -3.59 -17.72
CA GLY A 15 -13.99 -2.67 -17.86
C GLY A 15 -13.97 -1.49 -16.89
N ASN A 16 -12.86 -1.25 -16.19
CA ASN A 16 -12.65 -0.03 -15.41
C ASN A 16 -12.30 1.15 -16.34
N THR A 17 -12.60 2.37 -15.90
CA THR A 17 -12.50 3.58 -16.75
C THR A 17 -11.78 4.76 -16.09
N LEU A 18 -11.28 4.61 -14.85
CA LEU A 18 -10.68 5.69 -14.06
C LEU A 18 -9.14 5.67 -14.04
N GLY A 19 -8.54 4.91 -14.95
CA GLY A 19 -7.10 4.71 -15.04
C GLY A 19 -6.58 3.69 -14.04
N TRP A 20 -5.26 3.53 -14.04
CA TRP A 20 -4.56 2.61 -13.15
C TRP A 20 -3.27 3.24 -12.63
N ARG A 21 -2.86 2.80 -11.45
CA ARG A 21 -1.59 3.16 -10.85
C ARG A 21 -0.95 1.98 -10.16
N PHE A 22 0.31 1.72 -10.49
CA PHE A 22 1.07 0.62 -9.90
C PHE A 22 1.89 1.10 -8.70
N LEU A 23 2.98 1.83 -8.93
CA LEU A 23 3.88 2.27 -7.87
C LEU A 23 3.66 3.73 -7.47
N TYR A 24 3.80 3.95 -6.17
CA TYR A 24 3.84 5.24 -5.48
C TYR A 24 5.28 5.61 -5.14
N SER A 25 6.23 4.83 -5.66
CA SER A 25 7.67 4.87 -5.44
C SER A 25 8.39 4.70 -6.78
N PRO A 26 9.72 4.94 -6.84
CA PRO A 26 10.52 4.68 -8.04
C PRO A 26 10.57 3.19 -8.37
N SER A 27 10.75 2.85 -9.65
CA SER A 27 10.80 1.44 -10.10
C SER A 27 12.00 0.67 -9.54
N GLU A 28 13.03 1.38 -9.10
CA GLU A 28 14.25 0.87 -8.48
C GLU A 28 13.94 0.10 -7.19
N THR A 29 12.85 0.47 -6.48
CA THR A 29 12.39 -0.24 -5.27
C THR A 29 11.97 -1.70 -5.54
N LEU A 30 11.65 -2.06 -6.78
CA LEU A 30 11.39 -3.45 -7.18
C LEU A 30 12.64 -4.34 -7.05
N ALA A 31 13.83 -3.76 -7.01
CA ALA A 31 15.10 -4.48 -7.02
C ALA A 31 15.67 -4.78 -5.62
N GLY A 32 14.89 -4.58 -4.54
CA GLY A 32 15.33 -4.97 -3.19
C GLY A 32 14.97 -4.00 -2.06
N ALA A 33 13.85 -3.27 -2.15
CA ALA A 33 13.43 -2.40 -1.05
C ALA A 33 13.23 -3.22 0.24
N PRO A 34 13.79 -2.79 1.40
CA PRO A 34 13.68 -3.54 2.64
C PRO A 34 12.26 -3.52 3.23
N VAL A 35 11.46 -2.51 2.84
CA VAL A 35 10.07 -2.30 3.26
C VAL A 35 9.16 -2.19 2.05
N ALA A 36 8.04 -2.89 2.08
CA ALA A 36 6.93 -2.68 1.16
C ALA A 36 5.71 -2.07 1.86
N PHE A 37 5.06 -1.08 1.26
CA PHE A 37 3.80 -0.50 1.73
C PHE A 37 2.70 -0.70 0.69
N ILE A 38 1.70 -1.54 1.02
CA ILE A 38 0.70 -2.01 0.07
C ILE A 38 -0.71 -1.61 0.54
N GLY A 39 -1.32 -0.67 -0.19
CA GLY A 39 -2.74 -0.31 -0.04
C GLY A 39 -3.68 -1.24 -0.82
N LEU A 40 -4.97 -0.94 -0.81
CA LEU A 40 -5.96 -1.74 -1.56
C LEU A 40 -5.97 -1.41 -3.05
N ASN A 41 -6.30 -0.16 -3.39
CA ASN A 41 -6.35 0.34 -4.76
C ASN A 41 -6.24 1.87 -4.79
N PRO A 42 -5.86 2.48 -5.93
CA PRO A 42 -5.86 3.93 -6.07
C PRO A 42 -7.27 4.49 -5.87
N GLY A 43 -7.42 5.44 -4.95
CA GLY A 43 -8.66 6.16 -4.74
C GLY A 43 -8.84 7.33 -5.71
N GLY A 44 -10.05 7.91 -5.73
CA GLY A 44 -10.36 9.12 -6.50
C GLY A 44 -11.26 8.87 -7.69
N SER A 45 -11.79 9.96 -8.25
CA SER A 45 -12.78 9.94 -9.34
C SER A 45 -12.20 10.26 -10.72
N VAL A 46 -10.93 10.63 -10.79
CA VAL A 46 -10.23 11.00 -12.02
C VAL A 46 -8.80 10.48 -11.98
N GLU A 47 -8.26 10.16 -13.15
CA GLU A 47 -6.82 10.05 -13.34
C GLU A 47 -6.25 11.46 -13.45
N GLU A 48 -5.16 11.73 -12.73
CA GLU A 48 -4.49 13.02 -12.79
C GLU A 48 -3.26 12.85 -13.69
N ASP A 49 -3.26 13.53 -14.84
CA ASP A 49 -2.21 13.41 -15.88
C ASP A 49 -0.79 13.66 -15.36
N MET A 50 -0.66 14.43 -14.27
CA MET A 50 0.63 14.74 -13.64
C MET A 50 1.18 13.59 -12.78
N HIS A 51 0.36 12.59 -12.46
CA HIS A 51 0.76 11.44 -11.64
C HIS A 51 1.27 10.30 -12.52
N GLY A 52 2.41 9.72 -12.16
CA GLY A 52 2.95 8.57 -12.86
C GLY A 52 2.03 7.35 -12.71
N ALA A 53 1.51 6.82 -13.82
CA ALA A 53 0.70 5.61 -13.82
C ALA A 53 1.53 4.37 -13.39
N TYR A 54 2.73 4.21 -13.94
CA TYR A 54 3.56 3.04 -13.64
C TYR A 54 4.38 3.18 -12.35
N ALA A 55 5.17 4.24 -12.25
CA ALA A 55 6.04 4.50 -11.11
C ALA A 55 6.39 5.98 -11.02
N MET A 56 6.87 6.39 -9.86
CA MET A 56 7.49 7.72 -9.70
C MET A 56 8.81 7.77 -10.47
N LYS A 57 9.15 8.91 -11.06
CA LYS A 57 10.49 9.10 -11.65
C LYS A 57 11.58 9.29 -10.59
N ARG A 58 11.21 9.87 -9.45
CA ARG A 58 12.05 10.13 -8.27
C ARG A 58 11.15 10.37 -7.06
N GLY A 59 11.68 10.16 -5.86
CA GLY A 59 10.94 10.44 -4.63
C GLY A 59 9.73 9.52 -4.43
N SER A 60 8.84 9.92 -3.51
CA SER A 60 7.63 9.18 -3.16
C SER A 60 6.38 10.00 -3.45
N ALA A 61 5.32 9.35 -3.92
CA ALA A 61 4.00 9.98 -4.09
C ALA A 61 3.46 10.54 -2.76
N TYR A 62 3.87 9.96 -1.63
CA TYR A 62 3.48 10.45 -0.32
C TYR A 62 4.15 11.78 0.06
N SER A 63 5.33 12.08 -0.49
CA SER A 63 6.06 13.31 -0.19
C SER A 63 6.02 14.37 -1.30
N HIS A 64 5.90 13.97 -2.56
CA HIS A 64 6.11 14.85 -3.72
C HIS A 64 4.85 15.21 -4.51
N GLU A 65 3.76 14.44 -4.38
CA GLU A 65 2.52 14.72 -5.11
C GLU A 65 1.55 15.59 -4.31
N SER A 66 0.81 16.44 -5.02
CA SER A 66 -0.31 17.20 -4.47
C SER A 66 -1.58 16.38 -4.55
N TRP A 67 -2.23 16.09 -3.42
CA TRP A 67 -3.45 15.28 -3.40
C TRP A 67 -4.65 16.11 -2.94
N ALA A 68 -5.75 16.06 -3.71
CA ALA A 68 -6.99 16.78 -3.41
C ALA A 68 -6.76 18.30 -3.16
N GLY A 69 -5.90 18.93 -3.98
CA GLY A 69 -5.55 20.35 -3.86
C GLY A 69 -4.65 20.71 -2.67
N CYS A 70 -4.25 19.73 -1.86
CA CYS A 70 -3.28 19.96 -0.79
C CYS A 70 -1.86 20.03 -1.38
N ALA A 71 -1.02 20.90 -0.80
CA ALA A 71 0.41 20.88 -1.09
C ALA A 71 1.03 19.50 -0.77
N PRO A 72 2.16 19.14 -1.39
CA PRO A 72 2.80 17.86 -1.13
C PRO A 72 3.03 17.58 0.36
N SER A 73 2.87 16.32 0.77
CA SER A 73 2.91 15.88 2.17
C SER A 73 1.79 16.40 3.08
N GLN A 74 0.88 17.25 2.59
CA GLN A 74 -0.13 17.89 3.45
C GLN A 74 -1.46 17.15 3.54
N HIS A 75 -1.75 16.24 2.61
CA HIS A 75 -2.97 15.43 2.69
C HIS A 75 -2.92 14.50 3.91
N GLN A 76 -4.07 14.25 4.57
CA GLN A 76 -4.13 13.48 5.82
C GLN A 76 -3.47 12.10 5.71
N LEU A 77 -3.75 11.37 4.61
CA LEU A 77 -3.12 10.08 4.36
C LEU A 77 -1.61 10.20 4.17
N GLN A 78 -1.12 11.23 3.49
CA GLN A 78 0.32 11.47 3.32
C GLN A 78 0.99 11.68 4.67
N LYS A 79 0.42 12.52 5.54
CA LYS A 79 0.94 12.74 6.91
C LYS A 79 1.05 11.46 7.72
N GLN A 80 0.04 10.59 7.63
CA GLN A 80 0.04 9.31 8.34
C GLN A 80 1.10 8.35 7.81
N VAL A 81 1.23 8.23 6.49
CA VAL A 81 2.20 7.32 5.85
C VAL A 81 3.63 7.82 6.04
N LEU A 82 3.88 9.12 5.91
CA LEU A 82 5.19 9.70 6.20
C LEU A 82 5.57 9.56 7.67
N SER A 83 4.60 9.67 8.59
CA SER A 83 4.83 9.40 10.02
C SER A 83 5.10 7.92 10.31
N LEU A 84 4.56 7.00 9.51
CA LEU A 84 4.93 5.58 9.56
C LEU A 84 6.38 5.39 9.08
N PHE A 85 6.75 5.95 7.93
CA PHE A 85 8.10 5.81 7.39
C PHE A 85 9.17 6.41 8.30
N ALA A 86 8.89 7.57 8.91
CA ALA A 86 9.76 8.17 9.91
C ALA A 86 9.99 7.26 11.13
N ARG A 87 8.96 6.53 11.60
CA ARG A 87 9.12 5.56 12.70
C ARG A 87 9.90 4.31 12.32
N LEU A 88 9.86 3.95 11.04
CA LEU A 88 10.65 2.86 10.47
C LEU A 88 12.07 3.30 10.10
N GLU A 89 12.40 4.58 10.33
CA GLU A 89 13.70 5.16 10.00
C GLU A 89 14.11 4.92 8.53
N ILE A 90 13.13 4.99 7.62
CA ILE A 90 13.33 4.76 6.18
C ILE A 90 12.88 5.97 5.36
N GLU A 91 13.67 6.30 4.35
CA GLU A 91 13.31 7.36 3.41
C GLU A 91 12.10 6.93 2.56
N PRO A 92 11.12 7.83 2.31
CA PRO A 92 9.91 7.48 1.56
C PRO A 92 10.16 6.93 0.15
N GLU A 93 11.28 7.27 -0.47
CA GLU A 93 11.65 6.83 -1.81
C GLU A 93 12.27 5.42 -1.85
N ASP A 94 12.76 4.93 -0.71
CA ASP A 94 13.33 3.59 -0.56
C ASP A 94 12.28 2.53 -0.19
N VAL A 95 11.02 2.95 0.01
CA VAL A 95 9.89 2.05 0.29
C VAL A 95 9.25 1.60 -1.02
N LEU A 96 9.13 0.29 -1.23
CA LEU A 96 8.31 -0.27 -2.30
C LEU A 96 6.83 -0.01 -2.00
N ALA A 97 6.34 1.14 -2.44
CA ALA A 97 4.98 1.58 -2.18
C ALA A 97 4.06 1.37 -3.39
N GLY A 98 2.88 0.79 -3.15
CA GLY A 98 1.90 0.50 -4.20
C GLY A 98 0.52 0.12 -3.66
N ASN A 99 -0.34 -0.39 -4.54
CA ASN A 99 -1.61 -1.00 -4.16
C ASN A 99 -1.72 -2.42 -4.69
N LEU A 100 -2.42 -3.28 -3.94
CA LEU A 100 -2.69 -4.66 -4.33
C LEU A 100 -3.37 -4.72 -5.71
N VAL A 101 -4.41 -3.90 -5.90
CA VAL A 101 -5.13 -3.77 -7.17
C VAL A 101 -4.74 -2.44 -7.79
N PRO A 102 -4.10 -2.41 -8.98
CA PRO A 102 -3.65 -1.16 -9.57
C PRO A 102 -4.78 -0.31 -10.18
N PHE A 103 -6.01 -0.81 -10.25
CA PHE A 103 -7.11 -0.11 -10.93
C PHE A 103 -7.79 0.91 -10.01
N ARG A 104 -7.96 2.13 -10.52
CA ARG A 104 -8.55 3.22 -9.74
C ARG A 104 -10.06 3.05 -9.59
N SER A 105 -10.56 3.40 -8.41
CA SER A 105 -12.01 3.54 -8.19
C SER A 105 -12.32 4.64 -7.18
N ARG A 106 -13.54 5.17 -7.24
CA ARG A 106 -14.05 6.14 -6.25
C ARG A 106 -14.10 5.52 -4.85
N ASP A 107 -14.59 4.29 -4.80
CA ASP A 107 -14.59 3.45 -3.62
C ASP A 107 -14.46 1.97 -4.02
N TRP A 108 -14.18 1.10 -3.05
CA TRP A 108 -14.00 -0.32 -3.33
C TRP A 108 -15.26 -1.01 -3.89
N LYS A 109 -16.46 -0.51 -3.61
CA LYS A 109 -17.70 -1.12 -4.12
C LYS A 109 -17.92 -0.76 -5.59
N SER A 110 -17.41 0.38 -6.03
CA SER A 110 -17.56 0.88 -7.39
C SER A 110 -16.55 0.30 -8.40
N LEU A 111 -15.55 -0.47 -7.95
CA LEU A 111 -14.59 -1.10 -8.86
C LEU A 111 -15.27 -2.21 -9.68
N THR A 112 -15.11 -2.19 -10.99
CA THR A 112 -15.65 -3.22 -11.90
C THR A 112 -14.83 -4.50 -11.78
N ASN A 113 -15.49 -5.67 -11.83
CA ASN A 113 -14.84 -6.99 -11.84
C ASN A 113 -13.82 -7.19 -10.70
N ARG A 114 -14.23 -6.90 -9.46
CA ARG A 114 -13.36 -6.92 -8.27
C ARG A 114 -12.65 -8.24 -8.04
N LYS A 115 -13.34 -9.37 -8.25
CA LYS A 115 -12.74 -10.70 -8.07
C LYS A 115 -11.57 -10.91 -9.03
N GLN A 116 -11.77 -10.62 -10.31
CA GLN A 116 -10.72 -10.70 -11.33
C GLN A 116 -9.59 -9.70 -11.05
N SER A 117 -9.93 -8.49 -10.61
CA SER A 117 -8.95 -7.45 -10.26
C SER A 117 -8.07 -7.85 -9.08
N VAL A 118 -8.66 -8.45 -8.04
CA VAL A 118 -7.91 -9.02 -6.91
C VAL A 118 -7.03 -10.17 -7.36
N GLN A 119 -7.55 -11.07 -8.19
CA GLN A 119 -6.78 -12.21 -8.69
C GLN A 119 -5.55 -11.74 -9.49
N PHE A 120 -5.73 -10.75 -10.37
CA PHE A 120 -4.62 -10.11 -11.08
C PHE A 120 -3.62 -9.46 -10.11
N GLY A 121 -4.10 -8.76 -9.09
CA GLY A 121 -3.26 -8.18 -8.05
C GLY A 121 -2.44 -9.23 -7.29
N LYS A 122 -3.03 -10.39 -6.98
CA LYS A 122 -2.33 -11.53 -6.34
C LYS A 122 -1.19 -12.06 -7.20
N GLU A 123 -1.43 -12.24 -8.50
CA GLU A 123 -0.42 -12.70 -9.46
C GLU A 123 0.72 -11.68 -9.58
N LEU A 124 0.37 -10.40 -9.76
CA LEU A 124 1.32 -9.31 -9.88
C LEU A 124 2.22 -9.21 -8.63
N TRP A 125 1.62 -9.18 -7.44
CA TRP A 125 2.38 -9.02 -6.21
C TRP A 125 3.14 -10.27 -5.79
N THR A 126 2.73 -11.47 -6.20
CA THR A 126 3.55 -12.68 -6.05
C THR A 126 4.92 -12.48 -6.70
N GLU A 127 4.95 -12.07 -7.97
CA GLU A 127 6.20 -11.85 -8.71
C GLU A 127 7.03 -10.69 -8.15
N VAL A 128 6.36 -9.60 -7.76
CA VAL A 128 7.02 -8.44 -7.16
C VAL A 128 7.71 -8.81 -5.85
N LEU A 129 7.01 -9.53 -4.96
CA LEU A 129 7.57 -9.91 -3.64
C LEU A 129 8.64 -10.99 -3.76
N GLN A 130 8.55 -11.89 -4.74
CA GLN A 130 9.64 -12.83 -5.06
C GLN A 130 10.93 -12.12 -5.49
N THR A 131 10.81 -10.98 -6.17
CA THR A 131 11.94 -10.20 -6.68
C THR A 131 12.51 -9.26 -5.63
N SER A 132 11.63 -8.50 -4.96
CA SER A 132 12.02 -7.44 -4.01
C SER A 132 12.39 -7.96 -2.63
N GLN A 133 11.82 -9.10 -2.21
CA GLN A 133 12.10 -9.77 -0.93
C GLN A 133 12.18 -8.82 0.30
N PRO A 134 11.17 -7.96 0.52
CA PRO A 134 11.18 -7.05 1.65
C PRO A 134 11.13 -7.82 2.98
N SER A 135 11.95 -7.41 3.94
CA SER A 135 11.93 -7.96 5.31
C SER A 135 10.73 -7.49 6.14
N LEU A 136 10.09 -6.39 5.72
CA LEU A 136 8.87 -5.85 6.33
C LEU A 136 7.85 -5.51 5.25
N ILE A 137 6.66 -6.08 5.35
CA ILE A 137 5.51 -5.73 4.51
C ILE A 137 4.48 -5.06 5.41
N VAL A 138 4.10 -3.82 5.07
CA VAL A 138 3.03 -3.09 5.75
C VAL A 138 1.84 -2.99 4.81
N THR A 139 0.68 -3.49 5.25
CA THR A 139 -0.57 -3.38 4.49
C THR A 139 -1.52 -2.38 5.11
N MET A 140 -2.38 -1.78 4.28
CA MET A 140 -3.44 -0.89 4.75
C MET A 140 -4.83 -1.44 4.40
N GLY A 141 -5.60 -1.76 5.43
CA GLY A 141 -6.97 -2.27 5.34
C GLY A 141 -7.07 -3.80 5.44
N ALA A 142 -8.13 -4.29 6.08
CA ALA A 142 -8.29 -5.70 6.42
C ALA A 142 -8.28 -6.64 5.19
N LEU A 143 -8.88 -6.21 4.08
CA LEU A 143 -8.91 -7.01 2.85
C LEU A 143 -7.49 -7.25 2.30
N THR A 144 -6.69 -6.18 2.21
CA THR A 144 -5.30 -6.26 1.75
C THR A 144 -4.48 -7.11 2.70
N THR A 145 -4.59 -6.89 4.01
CA THR A 145 -3.89 -7.70 5.03
C THR A 145 -4.20 -9.19 4.88
N ASN A 146 -5.47 -9.56 4.74
CA ASN A 146 -5.87 -10.97 4.61
C ASN A 146 -5.28 -11.59 3.33
N ILE A 147 -5.39 -10.90 2.19
CA ILE A 147 -4.88 -11.42 0.92
C ILE A 147 -3.36 -11.58 0.96
N LEU A 148 -2.63 -10.60 1.50
CA LEU A 148 -1.17 -10.69 1.62
C LEU A 148 -0.77 -11.77 2.64
N SER A 149 -1.51 -11.95 3.73
CA SER A 149 -1.23 -13.05 4.66
C SER A 149 -1.38 -14.43 4.02
N GLU A 150 -2.39 -14.62 3.15
CA GLU A 150 -2.55 -15.85 2.37
C GLU A 150 -1.39 -16.04 1.39
N LEU A 151 -1.03 -14.99 0.63
CA LEU A 151 0.07 -15.03 -0.34
C LEU A 151 1.42 -15.39 0.31
N LEU A 152 1.65 -14.89 1.52
CA LEU A 152 2.86 -15.11 2.30
C LEU A 152 2.82 -16.39 3.16
N ASN A 153 1.75 -17.20 3.05
CA ASN A 153 1.53 -18.40 3.85
C ASN A 153 1.59 -18.17 5.38
N ILE A 154 1.17 -16.99 5.84
CA ILE A 154 1.14 -16.63 7.27
C ILE A 154 -0.03 -17.37 7.93
N ARG A 155 0.29 -18.30 8.83
CA ARG A 155 -0.71 -19.13 9.52
C ARG A 155 -1.39 -18.43 10.68
N HIS A 156 -0.73 -17.44 11.29
CA HIS A 156 -1.22 -16.75 12.47
C HIS A 156 -1.03 -15.23 12.34
N LEU A 157 -2.14 -14.51 12.45
CA LEU A 157 -2.13 -13.06 12.59
C LEU A 157 -2.49 -12.69 14.03
N GLU A 158 -1.49 -12.22 14.77
CA GLU A 158 -1.67 -11.65 16.09
C GLU A 158 -2.42 -10.33 15.99
N LYS A 159 -3.45 -10.16 16.81
CA LYS A 159 -4.25 -8.94 16.84
C LYS A 159 -3.72 -8.00 17.91
N HIS A 160 -3.40 -6.77 17.51
CA HIS A 160 -2.86 -5.74 18.40
C HIS A 160 -3.82 -4.56 18.54
N PRO A 161 -3.96 -3.98 19.76
CA PRO A 161 -4.67 -2.72 19.94
C PRO A 161 -3.90 -1.57 19.27
N THR A 162 -4.62 -0.54 18.83
CA THR A 162 -4.03 0.66 18.19
C THR A 162 -4.14 1.93 19.07
N GLY A 163 -4.72 1.80 20.26
CA GLY A 163 -5.10 2.95 21.09
C GLY A 163 -6.29 3.76 20.55
N TRP A 164 -6.96 3.32 19.48
CA TRP A 164 -8.14 3.98 18.89
C TRP A 164 -9.40 3.12 19.03
N GLY A 165 -10.10 3.23 20.16
CA GLY A 165 -11.35 2.51 20.41
C GLY A 165 -11.19 1.00 20.19
N LYS A 166 -12.06 0.39 19.38
CA LYS A 166 -12.05 -1.05 19.04
C LYS A 166 -11.22 -1.38 17.78
N VAL A 167 -10.46 -0.42 17.25
CA VAL A 167 -9.67 -0.59 16.02
C VAL A 167 -8.40 -1.38 16.35
N SER A 168 -8.09 -2.37 15.52
CA SER A 168 -6.94 -3.24 15.69
C SER A 168 -6.02 -3.20 14.49
N ALA A 169 -4.76 -3.49 14.75
CA ALA A 169 -3.77 -3.84 13.76
C ALA A 169 -3.43 -5.33 13.90
N PHE A 170 -2.70 -5.85 12.93
CA PHE A 170 -2.31 -7.26 12.89
C PHE A 170 -0.82 -7.39 12.65
N ARG A 171 -0.22 -8.45 13.20
CA ARG A 171 1.17 -8.83 12.94
C ARG A 171 1.25 -10.31 12.64
N GLY A 172 2.10 -10.70 11.70
CA GLY A 172 2.41 -12.10 11.44
C GLY A 172 3.78 -12.24 10.81
N GLU A 173 4.36 -13.42 10.95
CA GLU A 173 5.70 -13.74 10.47
C GLU A 173 5.61 -14.64 9.23
N PHE A 174 6.51 -14.42 8.27
CA PHE A 174 6.70 -15.26 7.10
C PHE A 174 8.20 -15.56 6.91
N GLU A 175 8.54 -16.40 5.94
CA GLU A 175 9.94 -16.70 5.65
C GLU A 175 10.68 -15.46 5.14
N GLY A 176 11.66 -14.98 5.92
CA GLY A 176 12.47 -13.81 5.56
C GLY A 176 11.94 -12.47 6.07
N GLY A 177 10.80 -12.42 6.78
CA GLY A 177 10.27 -11.16 7.27
C GLY A 177 8.94 -11.23 7.99
N ARG A 178 8.30 -10.07 8.13
CA ARG A 178 7.03 -9.92 8.83
C ARG A 178 6.03 -9.05 8.09
N LEU A 179 4.76 -9.33 8.32
CA LEU A 179 3.61 -8.55 7.87
C LEU A 179 3.05 -7.73 9.02
N VAL A 180 2.88 -6.43 8.81
CA VAL A 180 2.13 -5.53 9.70
C VAL A 180 0.88 -5.04 8.96
N GLY A 181 -0.28 -5.47 9.41
CA GLY A 181 -1.58 -5.06 8.88
C GLY A 181 -2.18 -3.89 9.64
N LEU A 182 -2.20 -2.71 9.02
CA LEU A 182 -2.76 -1.50 9.60
C LEU A 182 -4.25 -1.32 9.23
N PRO A 183 -5.05 -0.64 10.07
CA PRO A 183 -6.36 -0.14 9.64
C PRO A 183 -6.17 0.94 8.55
N HIS A 184 -7.27 1.31 7.87
CA HIS A 184 -7.21 2.39 6.86
C HIS A 184 -6.76 3.72 7.48
N LEU A 185 -5.53 4.16 7.18
CA LEU A 185 -4.92 5.36 7.75
C LEU A 185 -5.59 6.67 7.28
N SER A 186 -6.35 6.63 6.19
CA SER A 186 -7.23 7.73 5.79
C SER A 186 -8.41 7.95 6.73
N ARG A 187 -8.81 6.90 7.47
CA ARG A 187 -9.92 6.93 8.44
C ARG A 187 -9.45 7.00 9.88
N PHE A 188 -8.37 6.29 10.19
CA PHE A 188 -7.87 6.13 11.56
C PHE A 188 -6.49 6.76 11.68
N GLY A 189 -6.43 7.89 12.35
CA GLY A 189 -5.23 8.72 12.46
C GLY A 189 -4.16 8.18 13.42
N ILE A 190 -3.96 6.86 13.49
CA ILE A 190 -3.17 6.21 14.54
C ILE A 190 -1.67 6.55 14.50
N MET A 191 -1.12 6.91 13.34
CA MET A 191 0.31 7.25 13.23
C MET A 191 0.62 8.65 13.73
N THR A 192 -0.26 9.62 13.56
CA THR A 192 0.00 11.00 14.05
C THR A 192 -0.65 11.30 15.41
N ARG A 193 -1.28 10.32 16.04
CA ARG A 193 -2.00 10.51 17.31
C ARG A 193 -1.12 10.11 18.51
N PRO A 194 -0.82 11.03 19.45
CA PRO A 194 0.05 10.73 20.60
C PRO A 194 -0.40 9.54 21.45
N GLN A 195 -1.71 9.41 21.70
CA GLN A 195 -2.25 8.31 22.52
C GLN A 195 -2.17 6.93 21.82
N SER A 196 -1.83 6.90 20.53
CA SER A 196 -1.60 5.68 19.77
C SER A 196 -0.13 5.30 19.68
N SER A 197 0.80 6.19 20.05
CA SER A 197 2.27 6.00 19.90
C SER A 197 2.77 4.69 20.51
N VAL A 198 2.55 4.45 21.80
CA VAL A 198 3.01 3.22 22.48
C VAL A 198 2.48 1.94 21.82
N PHE A 199 1.33 2.01 21.17
CA PHE A 199 0.74 0.87 20.45
C PHE A 199 1.35 0.69 19.07
N THR A 200 1.55 1.78 18.32
CA THR A 200 2.17 1.72 16.99
C THR A 200 3.64 1.36 17.09
N ASP A 201 4.35 1.86 18.09
CA ASP A 201 5.79 1.60 18.26
C ASP A 201 6.00 0.12 18.58
N ARG A 202 5.23 -0.46 19.52
CA ARG A 202 5.25 -1.92 19.80
C ARG A 202 4.86 -2.80 18.62
N LEU A 203 4.01 -2.30 17.72
CA LEU A 203 3.58 -3.02 16.53
C LEU A 203 4.69 -3.07 15.48
N LEU A 204 5.49 -2.00 15.39
CA LEU A 204 6.54 -1.83 14.38
C LEU A 204 7.91 -2.32 14.84
N THR A 205 8.11 -2.60 16.14
CA THR A 205 9.28 -3.29 16.71
C THR A 205 9.15 -4.80 16.63
#